data_AF-A0AAJ6PAA3-F1
#
_entry.id   AF-A0AAJ6PAA3-F1
#
_cell.length_a   1.000
_cell.length_b   1.000
_cell.length_c   1.000
_cell.angle_alpha   90.00
_cell.angle_beta   90.00
_cell.angle_gamma   90.00
#
_symmetry.space_group_name_H-M   'P 1'
#
loop_
_entity.id
_entity.type
_entity.pdbx_description
1 polymer ?
#
loop_
_entity_poly.entity_id
_entity_poly.type
_entity_poly.pdbx_seq_one_letter_code
_entity_poly.pdbx_strand_id
1 'polypeptide(L)'
;MTEIIPPITLPPSENPHLEGEWLQQSLLRWLDTEFIPEAINHTISQRAAQIFVRQRMEGENDLGSLVIAIVTEMEAFDFSKSFYGEFAIANAVSDLLLDSLGIDRCCGQ
;
A
#
# COMPACT_ATOMS: atom_id res chain seq x y z
N MET A 1 -21.10 -19.22 -17.16
CA MET A 1 -20.53 -19.36 -15.81
C MET A 1 -19.59 -18.19 -15.63
N THR A 2 -19.88 -17.29 -14.71
CA THR A 2 -18.99 -16.16 -14.40
C THR A 2 -17.82 -16.74 -13.63
N GLU A 3 -16.65 -16.80 -14.25
CA GLU A 3 -15.45 -17.29 -13.60
C GLU A 3 -15.04 -16.29 -12.52
N ILE A 4 -14.94 -16.76 -11.27
CA ILE A 4 -14.57 -15.91 -10.12
C ILE A 4 -13.07 -15.69 -10.21
N ILE A 5 -12.64 -14.43 -10.27
CA ILE A 5 -11.22 -14.08 -10.24
C ILE A 5 -10.69 -14.44 -8.84
N PRO A 6 -9.67 -15.31 -8.73
CA PRO A 6 -9.11 -15.67 -7.43
C PRO A 6 -8.43 -14.45 -6.78
N PRO A 7 -8.46 -14.36 -5.44
CA PRO A 7 -7.77 -13.29 -4.73
C PRO A 7 -6.26 -13.37 -4.94
N ILE A 8 -5.61 -12.21 -4.95
CA ILE A 8 -4.14 -12.10 -4.92
C ILE A 8 -3.73 -12.13 -3.45
N THR A 9 -2.83 -13.06 -3.10
CA THR A 9 -2.34 -13.21 -1.74
C THR A 9 -0.83 -13.09 -1.71
N LEU A 10 -0.32 -12.38 -0.71
CA LEU A 10 1.09 -12.34 -0.38
C LEU A 10 1.50 -13.65 0.29
N PRO A 11 2.79 -14.04 0.22
CA PRO A 11 3.30 -15.11 1.05
C PRO A 11 3.11 -14.76 2.54
N PRO A 12 2.95 -15.76 3.42
CA PRO A 12 2.92 -15.56 4.86
C PRO A 12 4.11 -14.72 5.32
N SER A 13 3.85 -13.72 6.17
CA SER A 13 4.91 -12.82 6.61
C SER A 13 5.92 -13.54 7.49
N GLU A 14 7.20 -13.43 7.14
CA GLU A 14 8.32 -13.88 7.98
C GLU A 14 8.75 -12.80 8.98
N ASN A 15 8.73 -11.53 8.54
CA ASN A 15 9.08 -10.39 9.37
C ASN A 15 8.25 -9.15 8.97
N PRO A 16 7.07 -8.97 9.59
CA PRO A 16 6.17 -7.85 9.27
C PRO A 16 6.84 -6.48 9.36
N HIS A 17 7.75 -6.29 10.32
CA HIS A 17 8.43 -5.01 10.51
C HIS A 17 9.37 -4.69 9.35
N LEU A 18 10.13 -5.66 8.86
CA LEU A 18 11.01 -5.47 7.70
C LEU A 18 10.21 -5.19 6.42
N GLU A 19 9.09 -5.89 6.22
CA GLU A 19 8.17 -5.62 5.11
C GLU A 19 7.57 -4.20 5.22
N GLY A 20 7.26 -3.74 6.44
CA GLY A 20 6.80 -2.37 6.70
C GLY A 20 7.85 -1.30 6.39
N GLU A 21 9.11 -1.52 6.78
CA GLU A 21 10.22 -0.61 6.43
C GLU A 21 10.39 -0.50 4.92
N TRP A 22 10.32 -1.64 4.21
CA TRP A 22 10.34 -1.66 2.74
C TRP A 22 9.15 -0.88 2.15
N LEU A 23 7.93 -1.11 2.66
CA LEU A 23 6.74 -0.44 2.14
C LEU A 23 6.82 1.07 2.37
N GLN A 24 7.26 1.50 3.56
CA GLN A 24 7.44 2.92 3.87
C GLN A 24 8.40 3.58 2.87
N GLN A 25 9.58 2.99 2.66
CA GLN A 25 10.59 3.56 1.77
C GLN A 25 10.15 3.57 0.30
N SER A 26 9.47 2.50 -0.14
CA SER A 26 8.99 2.36 -1.51
C SER A 26 7.85 3.35 -1.79
N LEU A 27 6.90 3.48 -0.86
CA LEU A 27 5.79 4.42 -0.97
C LEU A 27 6.28 5.87 -0.91
N LEU A 28 7.21 6.20 0.00
CA LEU A 28 7.82 7.54 0.04
C LEU A 28 8.45 7.90 -1.31
N ARG A 29 9.26 6.99 -1.87
CA ARG A 29 9.88 7.21 -3.19
C ARG A 29 8.84 7.40 -4.28
N TRP A 30 7.79 6.60 -4.26
CA TRP A 30 6.70 6.71 -5.23
C TRP A 30 6.01 8.08 -5.13
N LEU A 31 5.65 8.53 -3.92
CA LEU A 31 5.01 9.83 -3.69
C LEU A 31 5.89 11.00 -4.13
N ASP A 32 7.18 10.95 -3.82
CA ASP A 32 8.14 11.98 -4.20
C ASP A 32 8.35 12.04 -5.72
N THR A 33 8.16 10.92 -6.42
CA THR A 33 8.34 10.81 -7.88
C THR A 33 7.07 11.20 -8.64
N GLU A 34 5.90 10.72 -8.19
CA GLU A 34 4.62 10.92 -8.87
C GLU A 34 4.10 12.35 -8.67
N PHE A 35 4.32 12.91 -7.48
CA PHE A 35 3.89 14.27 -7.15
C PHE A 35 5.10 15.19 -7.08
N ILE A 36 5.57 15.47 -5.86
CA ILE A 36 6.80 16.19 -5.57
C ILE A 36 7.27 15.80 -4.15
N PRO A 37 8.57 15.95 -3.83
CA PRO A 37 9.06 15.74 -2.48
C PRO A 37 8.47 16.74 -1.49
N GLU A 38 7.73 16.24 -0.51
CA GLU A 38 7.07 17.04 0.52
C GLU A 38 7.23 16.39 1.90
N ALA A 39 7.35 17.21 2.95
CA ALA A 39 7.51 16.70 4.31
C ALA A 39 6.34 15.81 4.76
N ILE A 40 5.13 16.05 4.23
CA ILE A 40 3.94 15.25 4.54
C ILE A 40 4.04 13.82 3.99
N ASN A 41 4.78 13.59 2.89
CA ASN A 41 4.96 12.27 2.28
C ASN A 41 5.62 11.29 3.25
N HIS A 42 6.55 11.76 4.10
CA HIS A 42 7.14 10.95 5.17
C HIS A 42 6.11 10.49 6.20
N THR A 43 5.17 11.37 6.58
CA THR A 43 4.14 11.03 7.56
C THR A 43 3.13 10.05 6.97
N ILE A 44 2.74 10.28 5.71
CA ILE A 44 1.78 9.44 4.98
C ILE A 44 2.35 8.04 4.75
N SER A 45 3.58 7.94 4.26
CA SER A 45 4.24 6.64 4.05
C SER A 45 4.44 5.87 5.35
N GLN A 46 4.80 6.55 6.44
CA GLN A 46 4.92 5.93 7.76
C GLN A 46 3.57 5.40 8.26
N ARG A 47 2.49 6.18 8.12
CA ARG A 47 1.13 5.76 8.53
C ARG A 47 0.66 4.53 7.76
N ALA A 48 0.79 4.54 6.43
CA ALA A 48 0.43 3.40 5.59
C ALA A 48 1.22 2.13 5.97
N ALA A 49 2.53 2.26 6.21
CA ALA A 49 3.36 1.15 6.65
C ALA A 49 2.94 0.60 8.02
N GLN A 50 2.57 1.45 8.98
CA GLN A 50 2.08 1.02 10.29
C GLN A 50 0.78 0.21 10.19
N ILE A 51 -0.15 0.65 9.34
CA ILE A 51 -1.40 -0.08 9.07
C ILE A 51 -1.08 -1.45 8.47
N PHE A 52 -0.25 -1.48 7.44
CA PHE A 52 0.19 -2.71 6.78
C PHE A 52 0.84 -3.69 7.78
N VAL A 53 1.83 -3.24 8.56
CA VAL A 53 2.51 -4.07 9.58
C VAL A 53 1.50 -4.70 10.53
N ARG A 54 0.52 -3.93 11.01
CA ARG A 54 -0.49 -4.44 11.93
C ARG A 54 -1.31 -5.56 11.29
N GLN A 55 -1.80 -5.35 10.06
CA GLN A 55 -2.55 -6.38 9.32
C GLN A 55 -1.71 -7.65 9.08
N ARG A 56 -0.44 -7.49 8.71
CA ARG A 56 0.50 -8.62 8.53
C ARG A 56 0.73 -9.40 9.82
N MET A 57 0.84 -8.71 10.96
CA MET A 57 0.94 -9.33 12.29
C MET A 57 -0.35 -10.06 12.71
N GLU A 58 -1.51 -9.62 12.22
CA GLU A 58 -2.81 -10.29 12.40
C GLU A 58 -2.98 -11.50 11.47
N GLY A 59 -2.01 -11.76 10.58
CA GLY A 59 -2.01 -12.87 9.65
C GLY A 59 -2.74 -12.59 8.33
N GLU A 60 -3.10 -11.35 8.05
CA GLU A 60 -3.70 -10.97 6.78
C GLU A 60 -2.65 -11.00 5.66
N ASN A 61 -3.02 -11.67 4.56
CA ASN A 61 -2.19 -11.86 3.38
C ASN A 61 -2.94 -11.54 2.08
N ASP A 62 -4.26 -11.40 2.12
CA ASP A 62 -5.06 -10.97 0.98
C ASP A 62 -4.75 -9.51 0.62
N LEU A 63 -4.32 -9.28 -0.62
CA LEU A 63 -3.97 -7.95 -1.10
C LEU A 63 -5.16 -6.99 -1.01
N GLY A 64 -6.36 -7.48 -1.34
CA GLY A 64 -7.59 -6.69 -1.29
C GLY A 64 -7.89 -6.23 0.13
N SER A 65 -7.86 -7.14 1.11
CA SER A 65 -8.02 -6.82 2.53
C SER A 65 -6.99 -5.79 3.01
N LEU A 66 -5.71 -5.96 2.64
CA LEU A 66 -4.64 -5.04 3.02
C LEU A 66 -4.88 -3.62 2.47
N VAL A 67 -5.26 -3.51 1.20
CA VAL A 67 -5.58 -2.24 0.53
C VAL A 67 -6.82 -1.60 1.14
N ILE A 68 -7.86 -2.39 1.44
CA ILE A 68 -9.08 -1.91 2.12
C ILE A 68 -8.74 -1.36 3.51
N ALA A 69 -7.93 -2.07 4.29
CA ALA A 69 -7.51 -1.58 5.60
C ALA A 69 -6.76 -0.23 5.49
N ILE A 70 -5.86 -0.10 4.52
CA ILE A 70 -5.12 1.15 4.29
C ILE A 70 -6.07 2.29 3.92
N VAL A 71 -6.97 2.12 2.95
CA VAL A 71 -7.87 3.21 2.56
C VAL A 71 -8.78 3.61 3.71
N THR A 72 -9.40 2.64 4.41
CA THR A 72 -10.32 2.90 5.53
C THR A 72 -9.64 3.63 6.69
N GLU A 73 -8.40 3.28 7.03
CA GLU A 73 -7.70 3.94 8.13
C GLU A 73 -7.11 5.28 7.74
N MET A 74 -6.71 5.44 6.48
CA MET A 74 -6.19 6.71 5.97
C MET A 74 -7.30 7.74 5.75
N GLU A 75 -8.59 7.36 5.66
CA GLU A 75 -9.71 8.33 5.66
C GLU A 75 -9.69 9.27 6.88
N ALA A 76 -9.14 8.83 8.01
CA ALA A 76 -9.01 9.65 9.22
C ALA A 76 -7.80 10.60 9.20
N PHE A 77 -6.97 10.57 8.15
CA PHE A 77 -5.79 11.41 8.01
C PHE A 77 -6.12 12.75 7.34
N ASP A 78 -5.51 13.84 7.81
CA ASP A 78 -5.67 15.17 7.22
C ASP A 78 -4.74 15.35 6.01
N PHE A 79 -5.31 15.16 4.81
CA PHE A 79 -4.65 15.38 3.54
C PHE A 79 -4.70 16.84 3.05
N SER A 80 -5.14 17.82 3.85
CA SER A 80 -5.22 19.23 3.42
C SER A 80 -3.87 19.83 2.99
N LYS A 81 -2.76 19.18 3.36
CA LYS A 81 -1.39 19.55 2.99
C LYS A 81 -0.79 18.69 1.88
N SER A 82 -1.56 17.84 1.21
CA SER A 82 -1.11 17.01 0.08
C SER A 82 -1.94 17.27 -1.17
N PHE A 83 -1.41 16.85 -2.32
CA PHE A 83 -2.09 16.93 -3.63
C PHE A 83 -3.02 15.75 -3.92
N TYR A 84 -3.04 14.77 -3.04
CA TYR A 84 -3.67 13.46 -3.19
C TYR A 84 -4.29 13.04 -1.87
N GLY A 85 -5.17 12.03 -1.92
CA GLY A 85 -5.86 11.46 -0.76
C GLY A 85 -5.58 9.97 -0.55
N GLU A 86 -6.35 9.37 0.35
CA GLU A 86 -6.28 7.98 0.80
C GLU A 86 -6.35 6.96 -0.35
N PHE A 87 -7.20 7.19 -1.36
CA PHE A 87 -7.32 6.29 -2.50
C PHE A 87 -6.05 6.22 -3.33
N ALA A 88 -5.34 7.34 -3.50
CA ALA A 88 -4.06 7.36 -4.23
C ALA A 88 -3.01 6.54 -3.48
N ILE A 89 -3.00 6.62 -2.14
CA ILE A 89 -2.10 5.84 -1.29
C ILE A 89 -2.43 4.35 -1.38
N ALA A 90 -3.71 3.99 -1.27
CA ALA A 90 -4.15 2.60 -1.34
C ALA A 90 -3.80 1.96 -2.71
N ASN A 91 -4.01 2.70 -3.81
CA ASN A 91 -3.64 2.25 -5.15
C ASN A 91 -2.12 2.09 -5.30
N ALA A 92 -1.34 3.07 -4.84
CA ALA A 92 0.11 3.00 -4.89
C ALA A 92 0.65 1.80 -4.08
N VAL A 93 0.09 1.54 -2.90
CA VAL A 93 0.44 0.36 -2.11
C VAL A 93 0.08 -0.93 -2.85
N SER A 94 -1.11 -1.00 -3.44
CA SER A 94 -1.50 -2.16 -4.25
C SER A 94 -0.49 -2.46 -5.35
N ASP A 95 -0.11 -1.43 -6.12
CA ASP A 95 0.86 -1.53 -7.20
C ASP A 95 2.24 -1.98 -6.71
N LEU A 96 2.74 -1.39 -5.62
CA LEU A 96 4.03 -1.76 -5.03
C LEU A 96 4.04 -3.22 -4.56
N LEU A 97 2.94 -3.70 -3.98
CA LEU A 97 2.84 -5.08 -3.52
C LEU A 97 2.76 -6.05 -4.71
N LEU A 98 2.01 -5.71 -5.77
CA LEU A 98 1.97 -6.49 -7.00
C LEU A 98 3.36 -6.60 -7.65
N ASP A 99 4.08 -5.48 -7.75
CA ASP A 99 5.45 -5.45 -8.25
C ASP A 99 6.38 -6.35 -7.42
N SER A 100 6.23 -6.34 -6.08
CA SER A 100 7.05 -7.18 -5.20
C SER A 100 6.79 -8.68 -5.36
N LEU A 101 5.59 -9.06 -5.83
CA LEU A 101 5.22 -10.43 -6.19
C LEU A 101 5.66 -10.80 -7.63
N GLY A 102 6.22 -9.86 -8.38
CA GLY A 102 6.54 -10.04 -9.80
C GLY A 102 5.30 -10.20 -10.68
N ILE A 103 4.12 -9.76 -10.19
CA ILE A 103 2.89 -9.75 -10.96
C ILE A 103 2.90 -8.47 -11.77
N ASP A 104 3.05 -8.63 -13.08
CA ASP A 104 3.05 -7.50 -14.00
C ASP A 104 1.70 -6.77 -13.94
N ARG A 105 1.73 -5.44 -13.98
CA ARG A 105 0.53 -4.62 -13.91
C ARG A 105 -0.24 -4.83 -15.19
N CYS A 106 -1.23 -5.72 -15.17
CA CYS A 106 -2.11 -5.93 -16.31
C CYS A 106 -2.97 -4.68 -16.53
N CYS A 107 -2.50 -3.72 -17.35
CA CYS A 107 -3.25 -3.00 -18.40
C CYS A 107 -2.41 -1.92 -19.11
N GLY A 108 -2.48 -1.90 -20.45
CA GLY A 108 -2.38 -0.69 -21.28
C GLY A 108 -1.00 -0.08 -21.53
N GLN A 109 -0.38 -0.43 -22.66
CA GLN A 109 0.49 0.50 -23.38
C GLN A 109 -0.32 1.66 -23.98
#